data_AF-A0A967D3M2-F1
#
_entry.id   AF-A0A967D3M2-F1
#
_cell.length_a   1.000
_cell.length_b   1.000
_cell.length_c   1.000
_cell.angle_alpha   90.00
_cell.angle_beta   90.00
_cell.angle_gamma   90.00
#
_symmetry.space_group_name_H-M   'P 1'
#
loop_
_entity.id
_entity.type
_entity.pdbx_description
1 polymer ?
#
loop_
_entity_poly.entity_id
_entity_poly.type
_entity_poly.pdbx_seq_one_letter_code
_entity_poly.pdbx_strand_id
1 'polypeptide(L)'
;MLDERKAAILSAVVREYIETAQPVGSSRVASAPGIDVSPATVRNELAALEEAGYLIQPHTSAGRIPTDRGYRFFVDALRDSQTELATADPTTLRDFFAGTHGQLESMMQRTSDMLTSLTDWTAVVVGP
;
A
#
# COMPACT_ATOMS: atom_id res chain seq x y z
N MET A 1 8.37 3.21 17.52
CA MET A 1 8.51 2.32 16.34
C MET A 1 7.69 1.07 16.60
N LEU A 2 7.07 0.50 15.57
CA LEU A 2 6.41 -0.80 15.69
C LEU A 2 7.50 -1.87 15.82
N ASP A 3 7.29 -2.83 16.71
CA ASP A 3 8.12 -4.04 16.74
C ASP A 3 7.83 -4.92 15.51
N GLU A 4 8.73 -5.84 15.20
CA GLU A 4 8.68 -6.68 14.00
C GLU A 4 7.37 -7.49 13.91
N ARG A 5 6.87 -7.96 15.05
CA ARG A 5 5.62 -8.72 15.10
C ARG A 5 4.42 -7.85 14.77
N LYS A 6 4.31 -6.67 15.40
CA LYS A 6 3.22 -5.72 15.09
C LYS A 6 3.28 -5.25 13.65
N ALA A 7 4.47 -5.05 13.11
CA ALA A 7 4.66 -4.72 11.70
C ALA A 7 4.17 -5.85 10.77
N ALA A 8 4.48 -7.11 11.10
CA ALA A 8 3.99 -8.28 10.36
C ALA A 8 2.47 -8.44 10.45
N ILE A 9 1.89 -8.31 11.65
CA ILE A 9 0.45 -8.36 11.90
C ILE A 9 -0.27 -7.24 11.15
N LEU A 10 0.22 -6.00 11.23
CA LEU A 10 -0.34 -4.87 10.48
C LEU A 10 -0.31 -5.13 8.98
N SER A 11 0.82 -5.64 8.46
CA SER A 11 0.96 -5.96 7.04
C SER A 11 0.01 -7.07 6.59
N ALA A 12 -0.20 -8.10 7.43
CA ALA A 12 -1.17 -9.15 7.17
C ALA A 12 -2.60 -8.61 7.13
N VAL A 13 -2.97 -7.73 8.07
CA VAL A 13 -4.29 -7.07 8.08
C VAL A 13 -4.50 -6.22 6.82
N VAL A 14 -3.52 -5.41 6.44
CA VAL A 14 -3.63 -4.53 5.26
C VAL A 14 -3.80 -5.36 3.99
N ARG A 15 -2.98 -6.39 3.80
CA ARG A 15 -3.06 -7.29 2.64
C ARG A 15 -4.43 -7.97 2.54
N GLU A 16 -4.86 -8.57 3.64
CA GLU A 16 -6.15 -9.27 3.71
C GLU A 16 -7.33 -8.32 3.43
N TYR A 17 -7.26 -7.07 3.92
CA TYR A 17 -8.30 -6.09 3.68
C TYR A 17 -8.31 -5.60 2.23
N ILE A 18 -7.14 -5.44 1.59
CA ILE A 18 -7.06 -5.12 0.15
C ILE A 18 -7.71 -6.22 -0.69
N GLU A 19 -7.51 -7.49 -0.34
CA GLU A 19 -8.03 -8.63 -1.08
C GLU A 19 -9.54 -8.84 -0.88
N THR A 20 -10.06 -8.56 0.32
CA THR A 20 -11.44 -8.94 0.69
C THR A 20 -12.40 -7.78 0.88
N ALA A 21 -11.88 -6.57 1.13
CA ALA A 21 -12.63 -5.41 1.60
C ALA A 21 -13.48 -5.67 2.87
N GLN A 22 -13.13 -6.70 3.67
CA GLN A 22 -13.85 -7.08 4.88
C GLN A 22 -13.02 -6.84 6.15
N PRO A 23 -13.63 -6.39 7.27
CA PRO A 23 -12.93 -6.25 8.55
C PRO A 23 -12.22 -7.54 8.97
N VAL A 24 -10.94 -7.43 9.30
CA VAL A 24 -10.06 -8.58 9.51
C VAL A 24 -10.02 -8.97 10.99
N GLY A 25 -10.42 -10.21 11.29
CA GLY A 25 -10.42 -10.76 12.65
C GLY A 25 -9.10 -11.44 13.02
N SER A 26 -8.84 -11.57 14.32
CA SER A 26 -7.59 -12.16 14.82
C SER A 26 -7.34 -13.60 14.37
N SER A 27 -8.38 -14.42 14.21
CA SER A 27 -8.25 -15.79 13.70
C SER A 27 -7.75 -15.84 12.26
N ARG A 28 -8.20 -14.92 11.38
CA ARG A 28 -7.72 -14.85 9.99
C ARG A 28 -6.25 -14.44 9.93
N VAL A 29 -5.87 -13.45 10.73
CA VAL A 29 -4.47 -12.98 10.80
C VAL A 29 -3.55 -14.06 11.39
N ALA A 30 -4.00 -14.79 12.41
CA ALA A 30 -3.24 -15.89 13.00
C ALA A 30 -3.02 -17.07 12.03
N SER A 31 -3.85 -17.20 10.99
CA SER A 31 -3.65 -18.17 9.91
C SER A 31 -2.79 -17.65 8.76
N ALA A 32 -2.36 -16.38 8.78
CA ALA A 32 -1.55 -15.80 7.72
C ALA A 32 -0.10 -16.35 7.77
N PRO A 33 0.55 -16.54 6.61
CA PRO A 33 1.94 -16.97 6.56
C PRO A 33 2.87 -16.02 7.34
N GLY A 34 3.77 -16.58 8.15
CA GLY A 34 4.74 -15.81 8.94
C GLY A 34 4.21 -15.26 10.27
N ILE A 35 2.98 -15.61 10.66
CA ILE A 35 2.40 -15.26 11.97
C ILE A 35 2.33 -16.51 12.86
N ASP A 36 3.36 -16.72 13.68
CA ASP A 36 3.47 -17.89 14.57
C ASP A 36 2.98 -17.59 16.01
N VAL A 37 1.79 -17.00 16.13
CA VAL A 37 1.19 -16.65 17.42
C VAL A 37 -0.31 -16.97 17.48
N SER A 38 -0.82 -17.20 18.70
CA SER A 38 -2.22 -17.57 18.90
C SER A 38 -3.20 -16.45 18.50
N PRO A 39 -4.46 -16.77 18.14
CA PRO A 39 -5.49 -15.75 17.88
C PRO A 39 -5.75 -14.81 19.07
N ALA A 40 -5.51 -15.26 20.31
CA ALA A 40 -5.61 -14.41 21.49
C ALA A 40 -4.47 -13.39 21.56
N THR A 41 -3.24 -13.80 21.24
CA THR A 41 -2.09 -12.90 21.13
C THR A 41 -2.33 -11.88 20.02
N VAL A 42 -2.76 -12.33 18.84
CA VAL A 42 -3.08 -11.44 17.73
C VAL A 42 -4.16 -10.43 18.10
N ARG A 43 -5.21 -10.84 18.84
CA ARG A 43 -6.25 -9.93 19.29
C ARG A 43 -5.68 -8.79 20.15
N ASN A 44 -4.71 -9.08 21.03
CA ASN A 44 -4.04 -8.05 21.83
C ASN A 44 -3.19 -7.12 20.96
N GLU A 45 -2.48 -7.66 19.96
CA GLU A 45 -1.68 -6.84 19.04
C GLU A 45 -2.56 -5.96 18.15
N LEU A 46 -3.72 -6.45 17.71
CA LEU A 46 -4.71 -5.67 16.97
C LEU A 46 -5.27 -4.52 17.81
N ALA A 47 -5.50 -4.73 19.11
CA ALA A 47 -5.92 -3.67 20.02
C ALA A 47 -4.81 -2.62 20.21
N ALA A 48 -3.56 -3.05 20.38
CA ALA A 48 -2.43 -2.12 20.47
C ALA A 48 -2.21 -1.30 19.18
N LEU A 49 -2.41 -1.92 18.01
CA LEU A 49 -2.34 -1.25 16.71
C LEU A 49 -3.50 -0.26 16.50
N GLU A 50 -4.67 -0.55 17.05
CA GLU A 50 -5.81 0.37 17.08
C GLU A 50 -5.55 1.58 17.99
N GLU A 51 -5.08 1.35 19.22
CA GLU A 51 -4.70 2.42 20.14
C GLU A 51 -3.60 3.31 19.57
N ALA A 52 -2.66 2.73 18.80
CA ALA A 52 -1.62 3.47 18.10
C ALA A 52 -2.11 4.17 16.81
N GLY A 53 -3.38 3.99 16.43
CA GLY A 53 -4.03 4.65 15.30
C GLY A 53 -3.63 4.09 13.93
N TYR A 54 -3.13 2.86 13.85
CA TYR A 54 -2.87 2.18 12.58
C TYR A 54 -4.11 1.43 12.06
N LEU A 55 -4.94 0.95 12.97
CA LEU A 55 -6.17 0.23 12.68
C LEU A 55 -7.37 0.92 13.36
N ILE A 56 -8.58 0.61 12.91
CA ILE A 56 -9.82 0.97 13.62
C ILE A 56 -10.80 -0.20 13.63
N GLN A 57 -11.65 -0.24 14.65
CA GLN A 57 -12.84 -1.07 14.69
C GLN A 57 -14.06 -0.31 14.15
N PRO A 58 -14.66 -0.71 13.02
CA PRO A 58 -15.84 -0.02 12.51
C PRO A 58 -17.07 -0.20 13.42
N HIS A 59 -17.26 -1.39 14.01
CA HIS A 59 -18.33 -1.71 14.95
C HIS A 59 -17.87 -2.72 16.02
N THR A 60 -18.51 -2.75 17.19
CA THR A 60 -18.08 -3.51 18.39
C THR A 60 -17.81 -5.00 18.16
N SER A 61 -18.47 -5.64 17.17
CA SER A 61 -18.27 -7.05 16.81
C SER A 61 -17.39 -7.27 15.58
N ALA A 62 -17.05 -6.22 14.83
CA ALA A 62 -16.28 -6.32 13.62
C ALA A 62 -14.79 -6.55 13.92
N GLY A 63 -14.07 -7.08 12.92
CA GLY A 63 -12.61 -7.10 12.92
C GLY A 63 -11.99 -5.70 12.89
N ARG A 64 -10.75 -5.60 12.43
CA ARG A 64 -10.06 -4.32 12.24
C ARG A 64 -9.92 -3.99 10.76
N ILE A 65 -9.98 -2.70 10.43
CA ILE A 65 -9.66 -2.19 9.09
C ILE A 65 -8.47 -1.24 9.18
N PRO A 66 -7.64 -1.15 8.14
CA PRO A 66 -6.54 -0.19 8.09
C PRO A 66 -7.04 1.25 8.07
N THR A 67 -6.32 2.12 8.75
CA THR A 67 -6.41 3.58 8.54
C THR A 67 -5.44 4.03 7.45
N ASP A 68 -5.53 5.29 7.04
CA ASP A 68 -4.54 5.93 6.17
C ASP A 68 -3.11 5.77 6.70
N ARG A 69 -2.93 5.84 8.03
CA ARG A 69 -1.64 5.62 8.68
C ARG A 69 -1.18 4.17 8.58
N GLY A 70 -2.11 3.22 8.73
CA GLY A 70 -1.87 1.79 8.52
C GLY A 70 -1.38 1.50 7.10
N TYR A 71 -2.08 2.04 6.10
CA TYR A 71 -1.67 1.94 4.69
C TYR A 71 -0.33 2.59 4.44
N ARG A 72 -0.08 3.79 4.97
CA ARG A 72 1.20 4.49 4.80
C ARG A 72 2.36 3.63 5.30
N PHE A 73 2.26 3.10 6.52
CA PHE A 73 3.30 2.24 7.08
C PHE A 73 3.54 0.99 6.21
N PHE A 74 2.47 0.34 5.74
CA PHE A 74 2.58 -0.82 4.87
C PHE A 74 3.28 -0.49 3.54
N VAL A 75 2.92 0.62 2.90
CA VAL A 75 3.54 1.07 1.64
C VAL A 75 5.01 1.42 1.84
N ASP A 76 5.36 2.10 2.93
CA ASP A 76 6.75 2.47 3.22
C ASP A 76 7.62 1.21 3.41
N ALA A 77 7.10 0.18 4.09
CA ALA A 77 7.78 -1.11 4.23
C ALA A 77 7.95 -1.89 2.90
N LEU A 78 7.07 -1.67 1.91
CA LEU A 78 7.23 -2.25 0.56
C LEU A 78 8.38 -1.59 -0.21
N ARG A 79 8.64 -0.29 0.00
CA ARG A 79 9.71 0.45 -0.69
C ARG A 79 11.10 -0.06 -0.32
N ASP A 80 11.29 -0.44 0.93
CA ASP A 80 12.55 -1.03 1.40
C ASP A 80 12.81 -2.41 0.74
N SER A 81 11.77 -3.02 0.15
CA SER A 81 11.83 -4.35 -0.50
C SER A 81 11.95 -4.33 -2.03
N GLN A 82 11.73 -3.18 -2.71
CA GLN A 82 11.78 -3.08 -4.16
C GLN A 82 12.81 -2.05 -4.65
N THR A 83 13.76 -2.58 -5.43
CA THR A 83 14.65 -1.97 -6.42
C THR A 83 14.75 -0.44 -6.41
N GLU A 84 15.97 0.05 -6.14
CA GLU A 84 16.39 1.42 -6.42
C GLU A 84 15.92 1.83 -7.82
N LEU A 85 14.87 2.65 -7.90
CA LEU A 85 14.49 3.30 -9.14
C LEU A 85 15.67 4.18 -9.52
N ALA A 86 16.33 3.85 -10.64
CA ALA A 86 17.42 4.66 -11.18
C ALA A 86 16.94 6.11 -11.28
N THR A 87 17.54 6.98 -10.47
CA THR A 87 17.21 8.40 -10.44
C THR A 87 17.66 9.01 -11.75
N ALA A 88 16.77 9.04 -12.74
CA ALA A 88 17.03 9.74 -13.99
C ALA A 88 17.21 11.23 -13.69
N ASP A 89 18.26 11.84 -14.25
CA ASP A 89 18.55 13.25 -14.10
C ASP A 89 17.40 14.09 -14.71
N PRO A 90 16.71 14.92 -13.91
CA PRO A 90 15.55 15.70 -14.37
C PRO A 90 15.89 16.71 -15.47
N THR A 91 17.17 17.07 -15.63
CA THR A 91 17.63 18.00 -16.66
C THR A 91 17.68 17.34 -18.04
N THR A 92 18.27 16.15 -18.11
CA THR A 92 18.32 15.32 -19.33
C THR A 92 16.92 14.96 -19.83
N LEU A 93 15.97 14.71 -18.92
CA LEU A 93 14.57 14.46 -19.27
C LEU A 93 13.90 15.68 -19.92
N ARG A 94 14.10 16.88 -19.36
CA ARG A 94 13.49 18.12 -19.89
C ARG A 94 13.94 18.45 -21.30
N ASP A 95 15.24 18.31 -21.59
CA ASP A 95 15.80 18.63 -22.91
C ASP A 95 15.30 17.68 -24.01
N PHE A 96 15.11 16.40 -23.67
CA PHE A 96 14.47 15.42 -24.55
C PHE A 96 13.03 15.83 -24.90
N PHE A 97 12.26 16.30 -23.91
CA PHE A 97 10.85 16.66 -24.11
C PHE A 97 10.64 17.98 -24.88
N ALA A 98 11.57 18.93 -24.81
CA ALA A 98 11.45 20.21 -25.52
C ALA A 98 11.42 20.07 -27.06
N GLY A 99 12.05 19.04 -27.62
CA GLY A 99 12.17 18.84 -29.07
C GLY A 99 11.05 18.02 -29.74
N THR A 100 10.11 17.43 -29.00
CA THR A 100 9.24 16.35 -29.52
C THR A 100 7.73 16.63 -29.43
N HIS A 101 7.32 17.89 -29.63
CA HIS A 101 5.96 18.40 -29.35
C HIS A 101 4.79 17.54 -29.87
N GLY A 102 4.88 16.91 -31.05
CA GLY A 102 3.79 16.08 -31.59
C GLY A 102 3.75 14.62 -31.12
N GLN A 103 4.91 14.04 -30.75
CA GLN A 103 4.93 12.65 -30.25
C GLN A 103 4.65 12.59 -28.75
N LEU A 104 4.89 13.69 -28.04
CA LEU A 104 4.76 13.77 -26.60
C LEU A 104 3.31 13.65 -26.14
N GLU A 105 2.37 14.37 -26.75
CA GLU A 105 0.93 14.26 -26.44
C GLU A 105 0.43 12.83 -26.66
N SER A 106 0.80 12.23 -27.79
CA SER A 106 0.46 10.84 -28.09
C SER A 106 1.10 9.85 -27.11
N MET A 107 2.31 10.14 -26.63
CA MET A 107 3.00 9.33 -25.63
C MET A 107 2.30 9.44 -24.27
N MET A 108 1.95 10.65 -23.83
CA MET A 108 1.21 10.89 -22.59
C MET A 108 -0.14 10.19 -22.58
N GLN A 109 -0.88 10.24 -23.70
CA GLN A 109 -2.14 9.52 -23.85
C GLN A 109 -1.93 8.01 -23.71
N ARG A 110 -0.99 7.44 -24.47
CA ARG A 110 -0.68 5.99 -24.39
C ARG A 110 -0.23 5.57 -22.99
N THR A 111 0.54 6.39 -22.29
CA THR A 111 0.95 6.11 -20.90
C THR A 111 -0.25 6.11 -19.96
N SER A 112 -1.16 7.09 -20.10
CA SER A 112 -2.39 7.13 -19.30
C SER A 112 -3.28 5.92 -19.57
N ASP A 113 -3.45 5.53 -20.84
CA ASP A 113 -4.23 4.36 -21.23
C ASP A 113 -3.61 3.05 -20.68
N MET A 114 -2.28 2.93 -20.77
CA MET A 114 -1.54 1.78 -20.25
C MET A 114 -1.68 1.67 -18.72
N LEU A 115 -1.51 2.76 -17.99
CA LEU A 115 -1.66 2.76 -16.53
C LEU A 115 -3.10 2.41 -16.11
N THR A 116 -4.08 2.93 -16.84
CA THR A 116 -5.49 2.60 -16.62
C THR A 116 -5.73 1.10 -16.83
N SER A 117 -5.25 0.55 -17.95
CA SER A 117 -5.38 -0.88 -18.26
C SER A 117 -4.64 -1.80 -17.30
N LEU A 118 -3.53 -1.35 -16.70
CA LEU A 118 -2.73 -2.18 -15.80
C LEU A 118 -3.26 -2.19 -14.37
N THR A 119 -3.93 -1.12 -13.96
CA THR A 119 -4.34 -0.93 -12.57
C THR A 119 -5.85 -1.05 -12.36
N ASP A 120 -6.65 -0.91 -13.42
CA ASP A 120 -8.09 -0.70 -13.36
C ASP A 120 -8.51 0.60 -12.63
N TRP A 121 -7.60 1.57 -12.52
CA TRP A 121 -7.86 2.89 -11.93
C TRP A 121 -7.75 4.01 -12.97
N THR A 122 -8.41 5.14 -12.69
CA THR A 122 -8.19 6.37 -13.47
C THR A 122 -6.73 6.82 -13.34
N ALA A 123 -6.04 6.89 -14.47
CA ALA A 123 -4.68 7.41 -14.54
C ALA A 123 -4.63 8.84 -15.12
N VAL A 124 -3.76 9.68 -14.56
CA VAL A 124 -3.48 11.02 -15.08
C VAL A 124 -1.98 11.18 -15.22
N VAL A 125 -1.53 11.56 -16.41
CA VAL A 125 -0.14 11.94 -16.71
C VAL A 125 -0.09 13.43 -16.93
N VAL A 126 0.72 14.14 -16.13
CA VAL A 126 0.88 15.59 -16.21
C VAL A 126 2.21 15.89 -16.91
N GLY A 127 2.15 16.70 -17.96
CA GLY A 127 3.33 17.19 -18.66
C GLY A 127 4.13 18.19 -17.82
N PRO A 128 5.41 18.40 -18.17
CA PRO A 128 6.24 19.44 -17.57
C PRO A 128 5.70 20.86 -17.81
#